data_AF-A0A523Q0Y6-F1
#
_entry.id   AF-A0A523Q0Y6-F1
#
_cell.length_a   1.000
_cell.length_b   1.000
_cell.length_c   1.000
_cell.angle_alpha   90.00
_cell.angle_beta   90.00
_cell.angle_gamma   90.00
#
_symmetry.space_group_name_H-M   'P 1'
#
loop_
_entity.id
_entity.type
_entity.pdbx_description
1 polymer ?
#
loop_
_entity_poly.entity_id
_entity_poly.type
_entity_poly.pdbx_seq_one_letter_code
_entity_poly.pdbx_strand_id
1 'polypeptide(L)'
;MSTVDLEQPGVRAESAAMSGVDGLQALRERLDRAIMRMAALVLSLPVLAALTQLLMIAWHPDISPADRHNRAYACLAVIGVAALSWALARYRSAASGALFMCSSAMAVVIVSSWNMGWGMSSTSLAAFPALIAIGGFLVGPHVARWLTLAAVSYLLALWGGSLLGVTGHLAQIDNVRMASYGGIHITVCFTVGWLVSRYGGLFMQMIRAWLAPAHLDEPRRSRCGHLVGHEDGRDDAGGCAQRGLLWT
;
A
#
# COMPACT_ATOMS: atom_id res chain seq x y z
N MET A 1 -34.43 33.77 49.82
CA MET A 1 -32.99 33.75 49.54
C MET A 1 -32.75 32.69 48.48
N SER A 2 -32.48 33.12 47.25
CA SER A 2 -32.25 32.23 46.10
C SER A 2 -30.78 32.35 45.75
N THR A 3 -30.05 31.24 45.88
CA THR A 3 -28.65 31.11 45.48
C THR A 3 -28.61 30.95 43.97
N VAL A 4 -28.21 32.02 43.28
CA VAL A 4 -27.92 32.00 41.85
C VAL A 4 -26.57 31.30 41.68
N ASP A 5 -26.60 30.03 41.30
CA ASP A 5 -25.42 29.28 40.87
C ASP A 5 -24.94 29.85 39.54
N LEU A 6 -23.84 30.61 39.61
CA LEU A 6 -23.06 31.02 38.44
C LEU A 6 -22.34 29.77 37.91
N GLU A 7 -23.02 29.01 37.06
CA GLU A 7 -22.41 27.96 36.23
C GLU A 7 -21.25 28.57 35.42
N GLN A 8 -20.02 28.27 35.83
CA GLN A 8 -18.80 28.63 35.12
C GLN A 8 -18.83 28.03 33.69
N PRO A 9 -18.92 28.84 32.62
CA PRO A 9 -18.99 28.34 31.25
C PRO A 9 -17.70 27.62 30.79
N GLY A 10 -16.58 27.82 31.50
CA GLY A 10 -15.27 27.28 31.12
C GLY A 10 -15.12 25.77 31.30
N VAL A 11 -15.73 25.19 32.34
CA VAL A 11 -15.52 23.77 32.68
C VAL A 11 -16.23 22.81 31.71
N ARG A 12 -17.32 23.27 31.06
CA ARG A 12 -18.03 22.48 30.04
C ARG A 12 -17.30 22.41 28.69
N ALA A 13 -16.54 23.45 28.32
CA ALA A 13 -15.78 23.46 27.07
C ALA A 13 -14.54 22.54 27.14
N GLU A 14 -13.89 22.48 28.31
CA GLU A 14 -12.71 21.63 28.53
C GLU A 14 -13.07 20.14 28.57
N SER A 15 -14.23 19.79 29.14
CA SER A 15 -14.79 18.42 29.10
C SER A 15 -15.14 17.95 27.68
N ALA A 16 -15.69 18.84 26.83
CA ALA A 16 -16.00 18.53 25.44
C ALA A 16 -14.71 18.32 24.60
N ALA A 17 -13.68 19.14 24.82
CA ALA A 17 -12.40 19.01 24.12
C ALA A 17 -11.64 17.73 24.51
N MET A 18 -11.62 17.35 25.80
CA MET A 18 -11.03 16.08 26.27
C MET A 18 -11.74 14.86 25.68
N SER A 19 -13.08 14.87 25.63
CA SER A 19 -13.84 13.78 24.99
C SER A 19 -13.55 13.62 23.49
N GLY A 20 -13.19 14.72 22.81
CA GLY A 20 -12.79 14.70 21.40
C GLY A 20 -11.43 14.01 21.19
N VAL A 21 -10.42 14.37 21.98
CA VAL A 21 -9.05 13.82 21.85
C VAL A 21 -9.01 12.32 22.22
N ASP A 22 -9.68 11.93 23.30
CA ASP A 22 -9.77 10.52 23.72
C ASP A 22 -10.54 9.67 22.68
N GLY A 23 -11.58 10.25 22.08
CA GLY A 23 -12.32 9.63 20.97
C GLY A 23 -11.46 9.39 19.73
N LEU A 24 -10.57 10.33 19.39
CA LEU A 24 -9.66 10.23 18.25
C LEU A 24 -8.58 9.18 18.45
N GLN A 25 -7.97 9.12 19.64
CA GLN A 25 -6.99 8.08 19.97
C GLN A 25 -7.64 6.70 19.93
N ALA A 26 -8.82 6.53 20.54
CA ALA A 26 -9.56 5.28 20.49
C ALA A 26 -9.94 4.87 19.06
N LEU A 27 -10.31 5.81 18.19
CA LEU A 27 -10.59 5.55 16.77
C LEU A 27 -9.33 5.11 16.03
N ARG A 28 -8.20 5.78 16.25
CA ARG A 28 -6.90 5.41 15.67
C ARG A 28 -6.52 3.99 16.06
N GLU A 29 -6.61 3.63 17.33
CA GLU A 29 -6.31 2.27 17.80
C GLU A 29 -7.27 1.22 17.21
N ARG A 30 -8.52 1.58 16.94
CA ARG A 30 -9.49 0.71 16.26
C ARG A 30 -9.11 0.51 14.79
N LEU A 31 -8.72 1.59 14.10
CA LEU A 31 -8.25 1.53 12.72
C LEU A 31 -6.96 0.72 12.60
N ASP A 32 -5.96 0.96 13.45
CA ASP A 32 -4.70 0.21 13.44
C ASP A 32 -4.95 -1.29 13.68
N ARG A 33 -5.82 -1.65 14.64
CA ARG A 33 -6.24 -3.04 14.84
C ARG A 33 -6.97 -3.63 13.65
N ALA A 34 -7.85 -2.87 12.99
CA ALA A 34 -8.55 -3.32 11.79
C ALA A 34 -7.59 -3.54 10.62
N ILE A 35 -6.64 -2.62 10.41
CA ILE A 35 -5.59 -2.73 9.38
C ILE A 35 -4.73 -3.95 9.64
N MET A 36 -4.30 -4.20 10.88
CA MET A 36 -3.50 -5.38 11.24
C MET A 36 -4.26 -6.68 10.98
N ARG A 37 -5.57 -6.73 11.26
CA ARG A 37 -6.41 -7.90 10.94
C ARG A 37 -6.53 -8.11 9.44
N MET A 38 -6.74 -7.05 8.68
CA MET A 38 -6.81 -7.12 7.22
C MET A 38 -5.47 -7.53 6.62
N ALA A 39 -4.35 -7.00 7.10
CA ALA A 39 -3.01 -7.39 6.68
C ALA A 39 -2.76 -8.88 6.98
N ALA A 40 -3.15 -9.37 8.16
CA ALA A 40 -3.03 -10.78 8.50
C ALA A 40 -3.84 -11.69 7.57
N LEU A 41 -5.08 -11.31 7.25
CA LEU A 41 -5.94 -12.03 6.29
C LEU A 41 -5.35 -12.02 4.88
N VAL A 42 -4.88 -10.86 4.42
CA VAL A 42 -4.27 -10.71 3.10
C VAL A 42 -2.98 -11.51 2.99
N LEU A 43 -2.20 -11.62 4.06
CA LEU A 43 -0.97 -12.42 4.09
C LEU A 43 -1.24 -13.93 4.19
N SER A 44 -2.37 -14.34 4.79
CA SER A 44 -2.72 -15.77 4.93
C SER A 44 -3.40 -16.35 3.68
N LEU A 45 -4.13 -15.54 2.90
CA LEU A 45 -4.79 -15.98 1.66
C LEU A 45 -3.82 -16.62 0.63
N PRO A 46 -2.65 -16.03 0.31
CA PRO A 46 -1.66 -16.65 -0.57
C PRO A 46 -1.13 -17.98 -0.05
N VAL A 47 -0.97 -18.11 1.27
CA VAL A 47 -0.54 -19.36 1.91
C VAL A 47 -1.61 -20.43 1.73
N LEU A 48 -2.87 -20.10 2.01
CA LEU A 48 -4.00 -21.00 1.79
C LEU A 48 -4.09 -21.42 0.32
N ALA A 49 -3.99 -20.48 -0.61
CA ALA A 49 -4.00 -20.78 -2.05
C ALA A 49 -2.84 -21.70 -2.45
N ALA A 50 -1.62 -21.44 -1.95
CA ALA A 50 -0.45 -22.29 -2.22
C ALA A 50 -0.59 -23.69 -1.63
N LEU A 51 -1.16 -23.82 -0.42
CA LEU A 51 -1.43 -25.11 0.22
C LEU A 51 -2.51 -25.89 -0.53
N THR A 52 -3.61 -25.24 -0.93
CA THR A 52 -4.64 -25.85 -1.78
C THR A 52 -4.05 -26.32 -3.10
N GLN A 53 -3.17 -25.53 -3.71
CA GLN A 53 -2.50 -25.90 -4.95
C GLN A 53 -1.56 -27.10 -4.75
N LEU A 54 -0.79 -27.16 -3.66
CA LEU A 54 0.04 -28.32 -3.32
C LEU A 54 -0.80 -29.59 -3.13
N LEU A 55 -1.95 -29.48 -2.46
CA LEU A 55 -2.87 -30.59 -2.29
C LEU A 55 -3.44 -31.08 -3.64
N MET A 56 -3.84 -30.16 -4.52
CA MET A 56 -4.29 -30.48 -5.87
C MET A 56 -3.21 -31.18 -6.69
N ILE A 57 -1.96 -30.70 -6.61
CA ILE A 57 -0.82 -31.32 -7.27
C ILE A 57 -0.57 -32.74 -6.74
N ALA A 58 -0.73 -32.97 -5.44
CA ALA A 58 -0.57 -34.28 -4.83
C ALA A 58 -1.66 -35.28 -5.26
N TRP A 59 -2.88 -34.80 -5.55
CA TRP A 59 -4.02 -35.63 -5.97
C TRP A 59 -4.09 -35.93 -7.47
N HIS A 60 -3.22 -35.37 -8.30
CA HIS A 60 -3.21 -35.63 -9.75
C HIS A 60 -1.98 -36.42 -10.18
N PRO A 61 -2.08 -37.78 -10.19
CA PRO A 61 -0.96 -38.64 -10.55
C PRO A 61 -0.52 -38.46 -12.02
N ASP A 62 -1.41 -37.99 -12.89
CA ASP A 62 -1.18 -37.86 -14.33
C ASP A 62 -0.24 -36.70 -14.72
N ILE A 63 0.06 -35.80 -13.78
CA ILE A 63 1.01 -34.70 -14.01
C ILE A 63 2.44 -35.27 -14.06
N SER A 64 3.18 -34.91 -15.11
CA SER A 64 4.58 -35.30 -15.28
C SER A 64 5.40 -34.99 -14.02
N PRO A 65 6.38 -35.84 -13.62
CA PRO A 65 7.19 -35.59 -12.43
C PRO A 65 7.91 -34.24 -12.46
N ALA A 66 8.38 -33.81 -13.64
CA ALA A 66 9.06 -32.53 -13.81
C ALA A 66 8.12 -31.34 -13.55
N ASP A 67 6.92 -31.35 -14.11
CA ASP A 67 5.92 -30.30 -13.89
C ASP A 67 5.44 -30.26 -12.43
N ARG A 68 5.30 -31.44 -11.81
CA ARG A 68 4.96 -31.57 -10.40
C ARG A 68 5.97 -30.86 -9.51
N HIS A 69 7.26 -31.10 -9.72
CA HIS A 69 8.33 -30.44 -8.97
C HIS A 69 8.33 -28.93 -9.21
N ASN A 70 8.26 -28.49 -10.47
CA ASN A 70 8.27 -27.06 -10.81
C ASN A 70 7.09 -26.30 -10.16
N ARG A 71 5.88 -26.87 -10.20
CA ARG A 71 4.71 -26.27 -9.56
C ARG A 71 4.82 -26.29 -8.03
N ALA A 72 5.33 -27.38 -7.45
CA ALA A 72 5.55 -27.48 -6.01
C ALA A 72 6.57 -26.45 -5.52
N TYR A 73 7.68 -26.24 -6.24
CA TYR A 73 8.67 -25.23 -5.89
C TYR A 73 8.10 -23.81 -5.91
N ALA A 74 7.25 -23.48 -6.89
CA ALA A 74 6.57 -22.18 -6.92
C ALA A 74 5.67 -21.99 -5.69
N CYS A 75 4.89 -23.01 -5.30
CA CYS A 75 4.06 -22.95 -4.10
C CYS A 75 4.90 -22.80 -2.82
N LEU A 76 5.98 -23.58 -2.69
CA LEU A 76 6.88 -23.50 -1.54
C LEU A 76 7.58 -22.14 -1.46
N ALA A 77 7.95 -21.56 -2.60
CA ALA A 77 8.51 -20.20 -2.66
C ALA A 77 7.50 -19.16 -2.17
N VAL A 78 6.23 -19.24 -2.59
CA VAL A 78 5.17 -18.34 -2.10
C VAL A 78 4.96 -18.50 -0.60
N ILE A 79 4.95 -19.72 -0.07
CA ILE A 79 4.84 -19.98 1.37
C ILE A 79 6.02 -19.39 2.14
N GLY A 80 7.24 -19.58 1.64
CA GLY A 80 8.46 -19.02 2.24
C GLY A 80 8.45 -17.48 2.25
N VAL A 81 8.06 -16.86 1.14
CA VAL A 81 7.88 -15.41 1.03
C VAL A 81 6.83 -14.91 2.02
N ALA A 82 5.70 -15.59 2.15
CA ALA A 82 4.66 -15.22 3.10
C ALA A 82 5.13 -15.34 4.55
N ALA A 83 5.87 -16.41 4.90
CA ALA A 83 6.44 -16.59 6.24
C ALA A 83 7.44 -15.48 6.59
N LEU A 84 8.34 -15.15 5.67
CA LEU A 84 9.28 -14.03 5.81
C LEU A 84 8.56 -12.69 5.91
N SER A 85 7.50 -12.50 5.14
CA SER A 85 6.66 -11.29 5.20
C SER A 85 5.96 -11.15 6.56
N TRP A 86 5.49 -12.25 7.13
CA TRP A 86 4.93 -12.30 8.49
C TRP A 86 5.98 -11.96 9.54
N ALA A 87 7.18 -12.52 9.44
CA ALA A 87 8.28 -12.18 10.33
C ALA A 87 8.60 -10.67 10.25
N LEU A 88 8.75 -10.11 9.03
CA LEU A 88 8.98 -8.67 8.84
C LEU A 88 7.84 -7.81 9.37
N ALA A 89 6.59 -8.23 9.17
CA ALA A 89 5.42 -7.54 9.72
C ALA A 89 5.44 -7.52 11.26
N ARG A 90 5.90 -8.61 11.90
CA ARG A 90 5.98 -8.74 13.35
C ARG A 90 7.14 -7.95 13.98
N TYR A 91 8.30 -7.91 13.31
CA TYR A 91 9.54 -7.35 13.85
C TYR A 91 9.81 -5.90 13.44
N ARG A 92 9.29 -5.43 12.29
CA ARG A 92 9.48 -4.04 11.83
C ARG A 92 8.18 -3.28 11.73
N SER A 93 7.38 -3.59 10.72
CA SER A 93 6.10 -2.92 10.48
C SER A 93 5.27 -3.73 9.48
N ALA A 94 3.95 -3.64 9.60
CA ALA A 94 3.03 -4.26 8.65
C ALA A 94 3.27 -3.78 7.21
N ALA A 95 3.61 -2.50 7.03
CA ALA A 95 3.94 -1.93 5.73
C ALA A 95 5.19 -2.56 5.11
N SER A 96 6.25 -2.77 5.90
CA SER A 96 7.47 -3.45 5.42
C SER A 96 7.19 -4.91 5.02
N GLY A 97 6.39 -5.63 5.80
CA GLY A 97 5.97 -7.00 5.47
C GLY A 97 5.13 -7.06 4.20
N ALA A 98 4.16 -6.15 4.06
CA ALA A 98 3.32 -6.06 2.86
C ALA A 98 4.13 -5.68 1.62
N LEU A 99 5.06 -4.74 1.72
CA LEU A 99 5.96 -4.35 0.63
C LEU A 99 6.78 -5.56 0.16
N PHE A 100 7.44 -6.26 1.10
CA PHE A 100 8.26 -7.42 0.81
C PHE A 100 7.44 -8.55 0.18
N MET A 101 6.24 -8.81 0.69
CA MET A 101 5.31 -9.78 0.10
C MET A 101 4.98 -9.40 -1.34
N CYS A 102 4.57 -8.15 -1.58
CA CYS A 102 4.16 -7.70 -2.90
C CYS A 102 5.30 -7.76 -3.90
N SER A 103 6.48 -7.26 -3.56
CA SER A 103 7.64 -7.29 -4.46
C SER A 103 8.11 -8.71 -4.75
N SER A 104 8.18 -9.55 -3.73
CA SER A 104 8.69 -10.92 -3.86
C SER A 104 7.70 -11.83 -4.58
N ALA A 105 6.40 -11.73 -4.25
CA ALA A 105 5.35 -12.46 -4.97
C ALA A 105 5.31 -12.05 -6.44
N MET A 106 5.48 -10.76 -6.74
CA MET A 106 5.55 -10.28 -8.12
C MET A 106 6.77 -10.84 -8.85
N ALA A 107 7.93 -10.86 -8.21
CA ALA A 107 9.14 -11.48 -8.76
C ALA A 107 8.96 -12.99 -9.01
N VAL A 108 8.33 -13.72 -8.08
CA VAL A 108 8.01 -15.15 -8.26
C VAL A 108 7.10 -15.34 -9.46
N VAL A 109 6.00 -14.58 -9.56
CA VAL A 109 5.08 -14.67 -10.72
C VAL A 109 5.83 -14.39 -12.03
N ILE A 110 6.67 -13.35 -12.06
CA ILE A 110 7.47 -12.98 -13.23
C ILE A 110 8.41 -14.12 -13.65
N VAL A 111 9.20 -14.64 -12.71
CA VAL A 111 10.20 -15.69 -12.96
C VAL A 111 9.51 -17.01 -13.33
N SER A 112 8.45 -17.38 -12.63
CA SER A 112 7.69 -18.60 -12.92
C SER A 112 7.02 -18.53 -14.29
N SER A 113 6.38 -17.41 -14.63
CA SER A 113 5.76 -17.22 -15.95
C SER A 113 6.81 -17.23 -17.07
N TRP A 114 7.99 -16.63 -16.85
CA TRP A 114 9.07 -16.67 -17.82
C TRP A 114 9.63 -18.09 -18.02
N ASN A 115 9.99 -18.78 -16.93
CA ASN A 115 10.60 -20.11 -16.98
C ASN A 115 9.66 -21.17 -17.52
N MET A 116 8.39 -21.12 -17.15
CA MET A 116 7.42 -22.09 -17.62
C MET A 116 6.91 -21.78 -19.05
N GLY A 117 7.27 -20.63 -19.61
CA GLY A 117 6.74 -20.18 -20.90
C GLY A 117 5.23 -19.96 -20.84
N TRP A 118 4.72 -19.40 -19.74
CA TRP A 118 3.29 -19.12 -19.59
C TRP A 118 2.99 -17.76 -20.17
N GLY A 119 2.14 -17.73 -21.20
CA GLY A 119 1.93 -16.53 -22.00
C GLY A 119 1.02 -15.53 -21.34
N MET A 120 0.63 -14.51 -22.11
CA MET A 120 -0.34 -13.53 -21.66
C MET A 120 -1.73 -14.11 -21.36
N SER A 121 -1.98 -15.38 -21.72
CA SER A 121 -3.21 -16.11 -21.39
C SER A 121 -3.19 -16.72 -19.98
N SER A 122 -2.11 -16.57 -19.21
CA SER A 122 -2.02 -17.14 -17.88
C SER A 122 -2.96 -16.47 -16.89
N THR A 123 -3.74 -17.28 -16.16
CA THR A 123 -4.55 -16.81 -15.03
C THR A 123 -3.71 -16.22 -13.89
N SER A 124 -2.41 -16.54 -13.81
CA SER A 124 -1.49 -15.99 -12.80
C SER A 124 -1.31 -14.47 -12.92
N LEU A 125 -1.60 -13.87 -14.09
CA LEU A 125 -1.49 -12.43 -14.29
C LEU A 125 -2.52 -11.62 -13.48
N ALA A 126 -3.60 -12.26 -13.02
CA ALA A 126 -4.55 -11.65 -12.08
C ALA A 126 -3.91 -11.32 -10.72
N ALA A 127 -2.74 -11.91 -10.40
CA ALA A 127 -1.99 -11.57 -9.20
C ALA A 127 -1.46 -10.13 -9.23
N PHE A 128 -1.06 -9.59 -10.39
CA PHE A 128 -0.53 -8.22 -10.49
C PHE A 128 -1.47 -7.14 -9.95
N PRO A 129 -2.74 -7.01 -10.41
CA PRO A 129 -3.64 -6.01 -9.88
C PRO A 129 -3.94 -6.22 -8.38
N ALA A 130 -4.02 -7.47 -7.92
CA ALA A 130 -4.19 -7.75 -6.50
C ALA A 130 -2.99 -7.25 -5.67
N LEU A 131 -1.76 -7.51 -6.10
CA LEU A 131 -0.54 -7.05 -5.43
C LEU A 131 -0.42 -5.52 -5.46
N ILE A 132 -0.80 -4.87 -6.56
CA ILE A 132 -0.86 -3.40 -6.66
C ILE A 132 -1.85 -2.83 -5.65
N ALA A 133 -3.05 -3.41 -5.56
CA ALA A 133 -4.06 -2.99 -4.59
C ALA A 133 -3.57 -3.14 -3.15
N ILE A 134 -3.03 -4.32 -2.81
CA ILE A 134 -2.52 -4.62 -1.47
C ILE A 134 -1.38 -3.66 -1.10
N GLY A 135 -0.37 -3.53 -1.95
CA GLY A 135 0.78 -2.66 -1.70
C GLY A 135 0.36 -1.19 -1.61
N GLY A 136 -0.59 -0.77 -2.44
CA GLY A 136 -1.07 0.60 -2.44
C GLY A 136 -1.93 0.98 -1.23
N PHE A 137 -2.78 0.08 -0.76
CA PHE A 137 -3.60 0.32 0.44
C PHE A 137 -2.81 0.17 1.74
N LEU A 138 -1.88 -0.80 1.84
CA LEU A 138 -1.14 -1.07 3.06
C LEU A 138 0.14 -0.23 3.22
N VAL A 139 0.80 0.14 2.11
CA VAL A 139 2.07 0.87 2.15
C VAL A 139 1.90 2.31 1.67
N GLY A 140 1.10 2.51 0.62
CA GLY A 140 0.70 3.84 0.16
C GLY A 140 0.71 4.01 -1.36
N PRO A 141 0.22 5.16 -1.84
CA PRO A 141 -0.01 5.40 -3.27
C PRO A 141 1.29 5.39 -4.11
N HIS A 142 2.42 5.80 -3.52
CA HIS A 142 3.71 5.74 -4.22
C HIS A 142 4.11 4.31 -4.57
N VAL A 143 3.88 3.36 -3.67
CA VAL A 143 4.17 1.94 -3.90
C VAL A 143 3.23 1.35 -4.96
N ALA A 144 1.95 1.73 -4.94
CA ALA A 144 1.00 1.35 -5.99
C ALA A 144 1.52 1.73 -7.38
N ARG A 145 2.04 2.96 -7.53
CA ARG A 145 2.62 3.45 -8.79
C ARG A 145 3.83 2.63 -9.22
N TRP A 146 4.77 2.37 -8.31
CA TRP A 146 5.95 1.55 -8.62
C TRP A 146 5.59 0.12 -9.04
N LEU A 147 4.68 -0.52 -8.30
CA LEU A 147 4.21 -1.87 -8.63
C LEU A 147 3.46 -1.89 -9.97
N THR A 148 2.66 -0.87 -10.26
CA THR A 148 1.95 -0.73 -11.55
C THR A 148 2.95 -0.60 -12.69
N LEU A 149 3.97 0.27 -12.55
CA LEU A 149 5.01 0.44 -13.57
C LEU A 149 5.77 -0.87 -13.81
N ALA A 150 6.14 -1.58 -12.75
CA ALA A 150 6.85 -2.86 -12.88
C ALA A 150 5.97 -3.94 -13.53
N ALA A 151 4.70 -4.04 -13.14
CA ALA A 151 3.74 -4.98 -13.74
C ALA A 151 3.51 -4.69 -15.23
N VAL A 152 3.26 -3.42 -15.59
CA VAL A 152 3.05 -3.02 -16.98
C VAL A 152 4.32 -3.21 -17.82
N SER A 153 5.49 -2.85 -17.30
CA SER A 153 6.76 -3.06 -18.00
C SER A 153 7.02 -4.55 -18.27
N TYR A 154 6.68 -5.42 -17.31
CA TYR A 154 6.77 -6.86 -17.48
C TYR A 154 5.78 -7.38 -18.54
N LEU A 155 4.52 -6.95 -18.51
CA LEU A 155 3.51 -7.34 -19.51
C LEU A 155 3.92 -6.89 -20.92
N LEU A 156 4.47 -5.68 -21.04
CA LEU A 156 5.02 -5.18 -22.31
C LEU A 156 6.25 -5.97 -22.75
N ALA A 157 7.14 -6.35 -21.83
CA ALA A 157 8.31 -7.18 -22.14
C ALA A 157 7.90 -8.59 -22.60
N LEU A 158 6.90 -9.20 -21.95
CA LEU A 158 6.30 -10.46 -22.41
C LEU A 158 5.66 -10.31 -23.79
N TRP A 159 4.92 -9.23 -24.02
CA TRP A 159 4.31 -8.98 -25.32
C TRP A 159 5.35 -8.78 -26.43
N GLY A 160 6.37 -7.95 -26.19
CA GLY A 160 7.46 -7.73 -27.12
C GLY A 160 8.30 -8.99 -27.37
N GLY A 161 8.58 -9.78 -26.32
CA GLY A 161 9.26 -11.06 -26.43
C GLY A 161 8.49 -12.08 -27.28
N SER A 162 7.16 -12.06 -27.17
CA SER A 162 6.25 -12.85 -28.02
C SER A 162 6.32 -12.41 -29.49
N LEU A 163 6.26 -11.10 -29.77
CA LEU A 163 6.36 -10.57 -31.13
C LEU A 163 7.70 -10.87 -31.80
N LEU A 164 8.79 -10.83 -31.03
CA LEU A 164 10.14 -11.11 -31.53
C LEU A 164 10.46 -12.61 -31.64
N GLY A 165 9.54 -13.49 -31.22
CA GLY A 165 9.77 -14.94 -31.22
C GLY A 165 10.85 -15.41 -30.23
N VAL A 166 11.34 -14.52 -29.36
CA VAL A 166 12.33 -14.84 -28.31
C VAL A 166 11.75 -15.86 -27.33
N THR A 167 10.44 -15.78 -27.11
CA THR A 167 9.68 -16.76 -26.37
C THR A 167 9.21 -17.91 -27.28
N GLY A 168 10.13 -18.61 -27.94
CA GLY A 168 9.82 -19.60 -28.97
C GLY A 168 8.90 -20.76 -28.55
N HIS A 169 8.75 -21.04 -27.25
CA HIS A 169 7.78 -22.01 -26.71
C HIS A 169 6.37 -21.44 -26.46
N LEU A 170 6.21 -20.11 -26.51
CA LEU A 170 4.96 -19.39 -26.30
C LEU A 170 4.17 -19.12 -27.60
N ALA A 171 4.85 -19.24 -28.75
CA ALA A 171 4.30 -18.90 -30.07
C ALA A 171 3.19 -19.84 -30.57
N GLN A 172 2.88 -20.92 -29.85
CA GLN A 172 1.79 -21.85 -30.23
C GLN A 172 0.39 -21.39 -29.80
N ILE A 173 0.27 -20.31 -29.02
CA ILE A 173 -1.03 -19.73 -28.65
C ILE A 173 -1.28 -18.53 -29.56
N ASP A 174 -2.33 -18.59 -30.40
CA ASP A 174 -2.76 -17.54 -31.34
C ASP A 174 -2.40 -16.11 -30.91
N ASN A 175 -1.58 -15.42 -31.70
CA ASN A 175 -1.14 -14.04 -31.47
C ASN A 175 -2.31 -13.07 -31.21
N VAL A 176 -3.47 -13.32 -31.80
CA VAL A 176 -4.70 -12.52 -31.61
C VAL A 176 -5.26 -12.63 -30.19
N ARG A 177 -5.22 -13.84 -29.60
CA ARG A 177 -5.67 -14.06 -28.22
C ARG A 177 -4.70 -13.42 -27.23
N MET A 178 -3.39 -13.54 -27.48
CA MET A 178 -2.34 -12.91 -26.66
C MET A 178 -2.53 -11.39 -26.55
N ALA A 179 -2.74 -10.68 -27.67
CA ALA A 179 -2.91 -9.23 -27.67
C ALA A 179 -4.14 -8.78 -26.86
N SER A 180 -5.25 -9.53 -26.96
CA SER A 180 -6.49 -9.23 -26.24
C SER A 180 -6.34 -9.37 -24.72
N TYR A 181 -5.73 -10.47 -24.25
CA TYR A 181 -5.49 -10.67 -22.81
C TYR A 181 -4.47 -9.67 -22.25
N GLY A 182 -3.39 -9.39 -22.99
CA GLY A 182 -2.39 -8.41 -22.60
C GLY A 182 -2.97 -7.02 -22.38
N GLY A 183 -3.76 -6.53 -23.34
CA GLY A 183 -4.45 -5.25 -23.24
C GLY A 183 -5.38 -5.16 -22.03
N ILE A 184 -6.15 -6.22 -21.76
CA ILE A 184 -7.04 -6.29 -20.59
C ILE A 184 -6.21 -6.22 -19.29
N HIS A 185 -5.16 -7.03 -19.14
CA HIS A 185 -4.34 -7.03 -17.93
C HIS A 185 -3.63 -5.69 -17.68
N ILE A 186 -3.09 -5.07 -18.73
CA ILE A 186 -2.47 -3.74 -18.65
C ILE A 186 -3.52 -2.71 -18.20
N THR A 187 -4.69 -2.69 -18.83
CA THR A 187 -5.77 -1.75 -18.50
C THR A 187 -6.26 -1.93 -17.06
N VAL A 188 -6.41 -3.18 -16.60
CA VAL A 188 -6.81 -3.48 -15.21
C VAL A 188 -5.73 -3.03 -14.23
N CYS A 189 -4.44 -3.30 -14.50
CA CYS A 189 -3.34 -2.84 -13.64
C CYS A 189 -3.31 -1.30 -13.55
N PHE A 190 -3.47 -0.59 -14.67
CA PHE A 190 -3.57 0.87 -14.68
C PHE A 190 -4.78 1.38 -13.91
N THR A 191 -5.96 0.76 -14.11
CA THR A 191 -7.20 1.16 -13.43
C THR A 191 -7.07 1.00 -11.92
N VAL A 192 -6.57 -0.14 -11.47
CA VAL A 192 -6.34 -0.40 -10.04
C VAL A 192 -5.27 0.53 -9.48
N GLY A 193 -4.13 0.66 -10.16
CA GLY A 193 -3.06 1.58 -9.75
C GLY A 193 -3.54 3.03 -9.64
N TRP A 194 -4.34 3.49 -10.61
CA TRP A 194 -4.95 4.82 -10.62
C TRP A 194 -5.94 5.01 -9.48
N LEU A 195 -6.87 4.06 -9.28
CA LEU A 195 -7.85 4.09 -8.18
C LEU A 195 -7.14 4.19 -6.84
N VAL A 196 -6.14 3.35 -6.59
CA VAL A 196 -5.41 3.35 -5.32
C VAL A 196 -4.59 4.62 -5.14
N SER A 197 -3.99 5.14 -6.21
CA SER A 197 -3.26 6.42 -6.14
C SER A 197 -4.19 7.59 -5.84
N ARG A 198 -5.37 7.63 -6.47
CA ARG A 198 -6.35 8.72 -6.34
C ARG A 198 -7.04 8.70 -4.97
N TYR A 199 -7.60 7.55 -4.60
CA TYR A 199 -8.39 7.42 -3.37
C TYR A 199 -7.52 7.16 -2.13
N GLY A 200 -6.41 6.44 -2.27
CA GLY A 200 -5.46 6.24 -1.16
C GLY A 200 -4.82 7.55 -0.70
N GLY A 201 -4.53 8.46 -1.64
CA GLY A 201 -4.04 9.80 -1.31
C GLY A 201 -5.07 10.62 -0.54
N LEU A 202 -6.33 10.64 -0.99
CA LEU A 202 -7.42 11.34 -0.31
C LEU A 202 -7.68 10.78 1.08
N PHE A 203 -7.66 9.45 1.23
CA PHE A 203 -7.82 8.78 2.52
C PHE A 203 -6.70 9.18 3.49
N MET A 204 -5.45 9.16 3.05
CA MET A 204 -4.31 9.58 3.88
C MET A 204 -4.34 11.06 4.22
N GLN A 205 -4.76 11.93 3.29
CA GLN A 205 -4.93 13.35 3.56
C GLN A 205 -6.05 13.59 4.57
N MET A 206 -7.17 12.88 4.44
CA MET A 206 -8.28 12.96 5.39
C MET A 206 -7.84 12.52 6.79
N ILE A 207 -7.10 11.40 6.90
CA ILE A 207 -6.51 10.94 8.17
C ILE A 207 -5.54 11.98 8.73
N ARG A 208 -4.65 12.54 7.92
CA ARG A 208 -3.68 13.56 8.37
C ARG A 208 -4.36 14.84 8.82
N ALA A 209 -5.37 15.32 8.09
CA ALA A 209 -6.15 16.49 8.45
C ALA A 209 -6.95 16.26 9.75
N TRP A 210 -7.44 15.03 9.96
CA TRP A 210 -8.12 14.65 11.20
C TRP A 210 -7.17 14.47 12.40
N LEU A 211 -5.95 13.98 12.17
CA LEU A 211 -4.93 13.82 13.20
C LEU A 211 -4.12 15.10 13.44
N ALA A 212 -4.23 16.08 12.54
CA ALA A 212 -3.58 17.36 12.71
C ALA A 212 -4.16 18.01 13.98
N PRO A 213 -3.32 18.28 14.97
CA PRO A 213 -3.78 18.81 16.23
C PRO A 213 -4.53 20.14 16.07
N ALA A 214 -5.80 20.19 16.47
CA ALA A 214 -6.65 21.39 16.45
C ALA A 214 -6.11 22.55 17.32
N HIS A 215 -5.04 22.33 18.08
CA HIS A 215 -4.39 23.33 18.92
C HIS A 215 -3.49 24.32 18.16
N LEU A 216 -3.32 24.17 16.83
CA LEU A 216 -2.63 25.18 16.02
C LEU A 216 -3.52 26.37 15.61
N ASP A 217 -4.83 26.29 15.85
CA ASP A 217 -5.76 27.42 15.72
C ASP A 217 -5.89 28.23 17.01
N GLU A 218 -4.87 28.21 17.88
CA GLU A 218 -4.78 29.23 18.93
C GLU A 218 -4.62 30.57 18.21
N PRO A 219 -5.62 31.47 18.27
CA PRO A 219 -5.56 32.70 17.51
C PRO A 219 -4.41 33.50 18.10
N ARG A 220 -3.35 33.66 17.31
CA ARG A 220 -2.31 34.70 17.45
C ARG A 220 -2.90 36.13 17.38
N ARG A 221 -4.16 36.34 17.78
CA ARG A 221 -4.89 37.61 17.79
C ARG A 221 -4.62 38.48 19.01
N SER A 222 -3.91 38.04 20.05
CA SER A 222 -3.71 38.89 21.24
C SER A 222 -2.31 39.49 21.40
N ARG A 223 -1.33 39.18 20.53
CA ARG A 223 0.05 39.72 20.65
C ARG A 223 0.44 40.82 19.68
N CYS A 224 -0.54 41.52 19.09
CA CYS A 224 -0.32 42.78 18.35
C CYS A 224 -0.97 44.00 19.02
N GLY A 225 -1.43 43.89 20.27
CA GLY A 225 -2.16 44.95 20.97
C GLY A 225 -1.42 45.68 22.09
N HIS A 226 -0.08 45.61 22.16
CA HIS A 226 0.71 46.45 23.08
C HIS A 226 2.15 46.61 22.56
N LEU A 227 2.32 47.39 21.50
CA LEU A 227 3.51 48.23 21.37
C LEU A 227 3.02 49.68 21.47
N VAL A 228 2.83 50.07 22.73
CA VAL A 228 2.99 51.46 23.17
C VAL A 228 4.40 51.87 22.75
N GLY A 229 4.50 53.08 22.20
CA GLY A 229 5.69 53.56 21.51
C GLY A 229 7.00 53.44 22.28
N HIS A 230 8.06 53.25 21.51
CA HIS A 230 9.29 53.99 21.73
C HIS A 230 9.96 54.18 20.37
N GLU A 231 10.04 55.44 19.93
CA GLU A 231 11.09 55.88 19.03
C GLU A 231 12.43 55.53 19.68
N ASP A 232 13.27 54.74 19.00
CA ASP A 232 14.67 55.10 18.80
C ASP A 232 15.32 54.16 17.79
N GLY A 233 16.03 54.75 16.84
CA GLY A 233 16.65 54.06 15.73
C GLY A 233 17.87 53.24 16.14
N ARG A 234 18.00 52.05 15.54
CA ARG A 234 19.31 51.48 15.20
C ARG A 234 19.17 50.37 14.16
N ASP A 235 19.90 50.58 13.08
CA ASP A 235 20.24 49.57 12.08
C ASP A 235 20.90 48.37 12.77
N ASP A 236 20.38 47.16 12.54
CA ASP A 236 21.20 45.96 12.58
C ASP A 236 20.64 44.91 11.62
N ALA A 237 21.32 44.80 10.49
CA ALA A 237 21.24 43.71 9.55
C ALA A 237 21.90 42.46 10.17
N GLY A 238 21.19 41.32 10.20
CA GLY A 238 21.79 40.11 10.76
C GLY A 238 20.95 38.84 10.68
N GLY A 239 20.81 38.29 9.47
CA GLY A 239 20.78 36.84 9.21
C GLY A 239 19.84 35.95 10.05
N CYS A 240 18.56 35.88 9.66
CA CYS A 240 17.72 34.75 10.06
C CYS A 240 17.81 33.64 8.99
N ALA A 241 18.64 32.66 9.29
CA ALA A 241 18.91 31.51 8.45
C ALA A 241 17.63 30.69 8.15
N GLN A 242 17.32 30.58 6.87
CA GLN A 242 16.42 29.56 6.30
C GLN A 242 16.91 28.16 6.70
N ARG A 243 16.28 27.55 7.72
CA ARG A 243 16.26 26.08 7.85
C ARG A 243 15.08 25.54 7.05
N GLY A 244 15.35 25.27 5.78
CA GLY A 244 14.47 24.47 4.93
C GLY A 244 14.33 23.06 5.49
N LEU A 245 13.16 22.77 6.05
CA LEU A 245 12.70 21.42 6.37
C LEU A 245 12.40 20.68 5.07
N LEU A 246 13.40 19.98 4.54
CA LEU A 246 13.21 18.87 3.61
C LEU A 246 12.87 17.62 4.42
N TRP A 247 11.58 17.29 4.49
CA TRP A 247 11.14 15.92 4.78
C TRP A 247 10.38 15.42 3.55
N THR A 248 11.08 14.63 2.74
CA THR A 248 10.51 13.71 1.75
C THR A 248 10.62 12.30 2.28
#